data_AF-A0A1B0DI28-F1
#
_entry.id   AF-A0A1B0DI28-F1
#
_cell.length_a   1.000
_cell.length_b   1.000
_cell.length_c   1.000
_cell.angle_alpha   90.00
_cell.angle_beta   90.00
_cell.angle_gamma   90.00
#
_symmetry.space_group_name_H-M   'P 1'
#
loop_
_entity.id
_entity.type
_entity.pdbx_description
1 polymer ?
#
loop_
_entity_poly.entity_id
_entity_poly.type
_entity_poly.pdbx_seq_one_letter_code
_entity_poly.pdbx_strand_id
1 'polypeptide(L)' 'MKELGFVAASIKGENNDEVEVEVADSGKKLMVLRDDIQKMNPPKFDKVEDMAELTCLNEASVLHNIKDRYYSGLIYTYL' A
#
# COMPACT_ATOMS: atom_id res chain seq x y z
N MET A 1 12.81 -10.06 6.72
CA MET A 1 11.40 -9.82 6.30
C MET A 1 10.71 -8.72 7.11
N LYS A 2 11.40 -8.04 8.03
CA LYS A 2 10.99 -6.74 8.57
C LYS A 2 11.82 -5.70 7.82
N GLU A 3 11.20 -4.71 7.16
CA GLU A 3 11.81 -3.38 6.93
C GLU A 3 10.94 -2.40 6.11
N LEU A 4 9.83 -2.83 5.49
CA LEU A 4 9.04 -1.95 4.59
C LEU A 4 7.78 -1.32 5.21
N GLY A 5 7.37 -1.72 6.42
CA GLY A 5 6.09 -1.31 7.01
C GLY A 5 4.89 -1.98 6.33
N PHE A 6 4.63 -1.62 5.07
CA PHE A 6 3.57 -2.17 4.21
C PHE A 6 4.15 -2.81 2.93
N VAL A 7 3.45 -3.81 2.40
CA VAL A 7 3.81 -4.50 1.14
C VAL A 7 2.58 -4.68 0.27
N ALA A 8 2.77 -4.59 -1.05
CA ALA A 8 1.70 -4.86 -2.01
C ALA A 8 1.39 -6.35 -2.06
N ALA A 9 0.10 -6.69 -2.02
CA ALA A 9 -0.38 -8.07 -2.10
C ALA A 9 -1.69 -8.15 -2.89
N SER A 10 -1.96 -9.32 -3.48
CA SER A 10 -3.21 -9.62 -4.17
C SER A 10 -4.07 -10.58 -3.35
N ILE A 11 -5.36 -10.27 -3.19
CA ILE A 11 -6.30 -11.15 -2.49
C ILE A 11 -6.58 -12.38 -3.36
N LYS A 12 -6.41 -13.58 -2.78
CA LYS A 12 -6.67 -14.88 -3.43
C LYS A 12 -7.90 -15.59 -2.89
N GLY A 13 -8.27 -15.33 -1.64
CA GLY A 13 -9.45 -15.92 -1.00
C GLY A 13 -9.86 -15.13 0.23
N GLU A 14 -11.14 -15.17 0.60
CA GLU A 14 -11.67 -14.54 1.80
C GLU A 14 -12.35 -15.61 2.67
N ASN A 15 -11.98 -15.69 3.95
CA ASN A 15 -12.53 -16.58 4.95
C ASN A 15 -13.01 -15.76 6.15
N ASN A 16 -14.28 -15.33 6.18
CA ASN A 16 -14.88 -14.52 7.25
C ASN A 16 -13.97 -13.38 7.80
N ASP A 17 -13.15 -13.68 8.80
CA ASP A 17 -12.26 -12.72 9.50
C ASP A 17 -10.83 -12.65 8.93
N GLU A 18 -10.41 -13.66 8.16
CA GLU A 18 -9.09 -13.74 7.53
C GLU A 18 -9.18 -13.72 6.01
N VAL A 19 -8.12 -13.24 5.37
CA VAL A 19 -8.01 -13.13 3.92
C VAL A 19 -6.69 -13.77 3.49
N GLU A 20 -6.76 -14.68 2.52
CA GLU A 20 -5.59 -15.24 1.86
C GLU A 20 -5.05 -14.20 0.87
N VAL A 21 -3.83 -13.74 1.10
CA VAL A 21 -3.15 -12.77 0.24
C VAL A 21 -1.86 -13.37 -0.31
N GLU A 22 -1.54 -13.03 -1.55
CA GLU A 22 -0.26 -13.34 -2.18
C GLU A 22 0.58 -12.07 -2.30
N VAL A 23 1.73 -12.04 -1.64
CA VAL A 23 2.66 -10.89 -1.65
C VAL A 23 3.28 -10.73 -3.03
N ALA A 24 3.14 -9.57 -3.64
CA ALA A 24 3.57 -9.32 -5.02
C ALA A 24 5.08 -9.52 -5.24
N ASP A 25 5.90 -9.16 -4.25
CA ASP A 25 7.37 -9.21 -4.36
C ASP A 25 7.96 -10.62 -4.17
N SER A 26 7.29 -11.48 -3.40
CA SER A 26 7.83 -12.79 -3.02
C SER A 26 7.02 -13.98 -3.53
N GLY A 27 5.81 -13.76 -4.06
CA GLY A 27 4.86 -14.82 -4.42
C GLY A 27 4.38 -15.66 -3.23
N LYS A 28 4.71 -15.24 -2.00
CA LYS A 28 4.32 -15.97 -0.79
C LYS A 28 2.85 -15.73 -0.48
N LYS A 29 2.14 -16.80 -0.18
CA LYS A 29 0.77 -16.78 0.31
C LYS A 29 0.75 -16.71 1.83
N LEU A 30 -0.05 -15.82 2.37
CA LEU A 30 -0.21 -15.58 3.80
C LEU A 30 -1.70 -15.41 4.12
N MET A 31 -2.10 -15.85 5.30
CA MET A 31 -3.40 -15.51 5.88
C MET A 31 -3.20 -14.30 6.79
N VAL A 32 -3.98 -13.24 6.56
CA VAL A 32 -3.95 -12.01 7.35
C VAL A 32 -5.36 -11.64 7.78
N LEU A 33 -5.51 -10.89 8.86
CA LEU A 33 -6.83 -10.39 9.28
C LEU A 33 -7.33 -9.37 8.26
N ARG A 34 -8.65 -9.34 8.05
CA ARG A 34 -9.27 -8.39 7.13
C ARG A 34 -8.98 -6.93 7.51
N ASP A 35 -8.86 -6.65 8.80
CA ASP A 35 -8.59 -5.31 9.34
C ASP A 35 -7.15 -4.83 9.09
N ASP A 36 -6.21 -5.74 8.82
CA ASP A 36 -4.82 -5.41 8.47
C ASP A 36 -4.65 -5.04 6.99
N ILE A 37 -5.69 -5.22 6.17
CA ILE A 37 -5.66 -4.91 4.74
C ILE A 37 -6.06 -3.46 4.50
N GLN A 38 -5.15 -2.71 3.88
CA GLN A 38 -5.41 -1.35 3.42
C GLN A 38 -5.60 -1.32 1.90
N LYS A 39 -6.61 -0.57 1.44
CA LYS A 39 -6.91 -0.45 0.01
C LYS A 39 -5.78 0.29 -0.71
N MET A 40 -5.32 -0.29 -1.82
CA MET A 40 -4.33 0.36 -2.68
C MET A 40 -5.00 1.38 -3.60
N ASN A 41 -4.41 2.56 -3.73
CA ASN A 41 -4.86 3.55 -4.72
C ASN A 41 -4.51 3.07 -6.14
N PRO A 42 -5.31 3.43 -7.16
CA PRO A 42 -4.95 3.17 -8.56
C PRO A 42 -3.60 3.82 -8.94
N PRO A 43 -2.80 3.20 -9.85
CA PRO A 43 -1.46 3.70 -10.23
C PRO A 43 -1.41 5.14 -10.78
N LYS A 44 -2.56 5.68 -11.22
CA LYS A 44 -2.67 7.08 -11.65
C LYS A 44 -2.41 8.09 -10.52
N PHE A 45 -2.45 7.64 -9.26
CA PHE A 45 -2.20 8.45 -8.07
C PHE A 45 -0.78 8.29 -7.52
N ASP A 46 0.11 7.63 -8.26
CA ASP A 46 1.50 7.50 -7.85
C ASP A 46 2.21 8.85 -7.97
N LYS A 47 2.95 9.25 -6.94
CA LYS A 47 3.72 10.51 -6.84
C LYS A 47 2.88 11.78 -6.93
N VAL A 48 1.62 11.74 -6.50
CA VAL A 48 0.80 12.96 -6.39
C VAL A 48 1.48 13.99 -5.50
N GLU A 49 1.43 15.26 -5.90
CA GLU A 49 2.00 16.36 -5.10
C GLU A 49 1.14 16.67 -3.88
N ASP A 50 -0.18 16.52 -4.01
CA ASP A 50 -1.16 16.69 -2.95
C ASP A 50 -1.74 15.32 -2.55
N MET A 51 -1.47 14.89 -1.32
CA MET A 51 -1.95 13.60 -0.82
C MET A 51 -3.43 13.62 -0.44
N ALA A 52 -4.04 14.80 -0.31
CA ALA A 52 -5.48 14.93 -0.12
C ALA A 52 -6.27 14.44 -1.36
N GLU A 53 -5.64 14.37 -2.53
CA GLU A 53 -6.24 13.85 -3.76
C GLU A 53 -6.29 12.31 -3.83
N LEU A 54 -5.66 11.61 -2.88
CA LEU A 54 -5.73 10.14 -2.82
C LEU A 54 -7.17 9.68 -2.57
N THR A 55 -7.64 8.73 -3.39
CA THR A 55 -9.00 8.19 -3.25
C THR A 55 -9.16 7.38 -1.96
N CYS A 56 -8.10 6.68 -1.55
CA CYS A 56 -8.02 5.95 -0.29
C CYS A 56 -6.89 6.55 0.55
N LEU A 57 -7.22 7.39 1.51
CA LEU A 57 -6.25 7.94 2.45
C LEU A 57 -6.02 6.93 3.57
N ASN A 58 -4.90 6.22 3.51
CA ASN A 58 -4.47 5.28 4.53
C ASN A 58 -2.95 5.33 4.71
N GLU A 59 -2.47 4.78 5.82
CA GLU A 59 -1.05 4.84 6.20
C GLU A 59 -0.14 4.23 5.12
N ALA A 60 -0.56 3.11 4.52
CA ALA A 60 0.17 2.45 3.44
C ALA A 60 0.31 3.35 2.20
N SER A 61 -0.76 4.05 1.81
CA SER A 61 -0.78 4.91 0.63
C SER A 61 0.07 6.17 0.82
N VAL A 62 -0.01 6.78 2.00
CA VAL A 62 0.83 7.94 2.37
C VAL A 62 2.30 7.52 2.39
N LEU A 63 2.63 6.39 3.03
CA LEU A 63 4.00 5.89 3.07
C LEU A 63 4.53 5.60 1.67
N HIS A 64 3.73 4.97 0.81
CA HIS A 64 4.12 4.67 -0.57
C HIS A 64 4.39 5.95 -1.37
N ASN A 65 3.50 6.94 -1.29
CA ASN A 65 3.67 8.19 -2.02
C ASN A 65 4.91 8.98 -1.57
N ILE A 66 5.13 9.10 -0.25
CA ILE A 66 6.33 9.75 0.31
C ILE A 66 7.59 9.03 -0.15
N LYS A 67 7.62 7.70 -0.05
CA LYS A 67 8.77 6.88 -0.43
C LYS A 67 9.11 7.07 -1.91
N ASP A 68 8.12 6.96 -2.79
CA ASP A 68 8.32 7.07 -4.23
C ASP A 68 8.74 8.47 -4.67
N ARG A 69 8.18 9.51 -4.03
CA ARG A 69 8.59 10.90 -4.24
C ARG A 69 10.02 11.14 -3.76
N TYR A 70 10.37 10.65 -2.58
CA TYR A 70 11.72 10.76 -2.01
C TYR A 70 12.78 10.14 -2.93
N TYR A 71 12.56 8.91 -3.41
CA TYR A 71 13.49 8.27 -4.36
C TYR A 71 13.52 8.96 -5.74
N SER A 72 12.51 9.76 -6.07
CA SER A 72 12.46 10.56 -7.30
C SER A 72 13.04 11.98 -7.11
N GLY A 73 13.55 12.31 -5.93
CA GLY A 73 14.08 13.65 -5.61
C GLY A 73 13.01 14.72 -5.34
N LEU A 74 11.74 14.33 -5.20
CA LEU A 74 10.61 15.21 -4.93
C LEU A 74 10.37 15.30 -3.41
N ILE A 75 11.14 16.14 -2.72
CA ILE A 75 11.15 16.22 -1.24
C ILE A 75 9.99 17.03 -0.64
N TYR A 76 9.30 17.83 -1.45
CA TYR A 76 8.14 18.61 -1.02
C TYR A 76 6.86 17.93 -1.47
N THR A 77 5.89 17.87 -0.57
CA THR A 77 4.55 17.33 -0.85
C THR A 77 3.55 18.07 0.05
N TYR A 78 2.36 18.33 -0.50
CA TYR A 78 1.22 18.84 0.25
C TYR A 78 0.44 17.66 0.84
N LEU A 79 -0.12 17.88 2.02
CA LEU A 79 -0.92 16.93 2.78
C LEU A 79 -2.39 17.28 2.67
#